data_AF-A0A8K0PB00-F1
#
_entry.id   AF-A0A8K0PB00-F1
#
_cell.length_a   1.000
_cell.length_b   1.000
_cell.length_c   1.000
_cell.angle_alpha   90.00
_cell.angle_beta   90.00
_cell.angle_gamma   90.00
#
_symmetry.space_group_name_H-M   'P 1'
#
loop_
_entity.id
_entity.type
_entity.pdbx_description
1 polymer ?
#
loop_
_entity_poly.entity_id
_entity_poly.type
_entity_poly.pdbx_seq_one_letter_code
_entity_poly.pdbx_strand_id
1 'polypeptide(L)'
;MYPEQSASRPASQDGGTQAIKASPDISLHSLRPDMETNSNQIRGPPAVEADPFGDESGEGVHYKTLRWWQCSLLMIAETISLGILSLPAVISKMGFIPGVLLIVGFGAMATYSGYITGQFKMAHPSVHSFADAGYMIFGKWGEHIISIAQALVFIFIMAAHILAFSIMMNVLTNHATCSLIFASAGTILSFLLSMPRTLRSTSLLSAFSCVSITLSVLITMVGVSLLHPHGSPSTTLITLPVPTTTQSYAIGISNIVIAFTGHTAYFSFISELRRPEDFPKALALLQTMAITFYVVVAVVIYYYAGEGVASPALGSASPRVRKVAYGIAAPTIVVAGVVNSHVCVKNIYVRMWRGTEVMKQRGGRAVGSWLGLTAGTWVLAFLIAESIPVFHELLGIMGALFCSWFSLGLPAGFWLWLNRGRWMQGWRKRCLTGVNVGICGCCLVVCILGTYGSIKSIMASSAFQKPFSCADNSS
;
A
#
# COMPACT_ATOMS: atom_id res chain seq x y z
N MET A 1 -0.40 98.74 -18.92
CA MET A 1 -1.80 99.18 -18.77
C MET A 1 -2.47 98.23 -17.79
N TYR A 2 -2.59 98.61 -16.52
CA TYR A 2 -3.54 98.01 -15.56
C TYR A 2 -4.92 98.67 -15.80
N PRO A 3 -6.09 98.07 -15.46
CA PRO A 3 -6.47 97.52 -14.12
C PRO A 3 -7.15 96.13 -14.16
N GLU A 4 -6.99 95.25 -13.16
CA GLU A 4 -7.78 95.09 -11.90
C GLU A 4 -9.30 94.86 -12.05
N GLN A 5 -9.79 93.67 -11.63
CA GLN A 5 -10.80 93.53 -10.56
C GLN A 5 -11.05 92.06 -10.14
N SER A 6 -11.20 91.87 -8.82
CA SER A 6 -11.31 90.62 -8.07
C SER A 6 -12.75 90.16 -7.80
N ALA A 7 -12.97 88.86 -7.61
CA ALA A 7 -14.01 88.32 -6.72
C ALA A 7 -13.68 86.89 -6.22
N SER A 8 -14.23 86.54 -5.06
CA SER A 8 -13.80 85.59 -4.02
C SER A 8 -14.36 84.14 -4.09
N ARG A 9 -13.49 83.15 -3.73
CA ARG A 9 -13.62 81.91 -2.88
C ARG A 9 -15.02 81.38 -2.41
N PRO A 10 -15.15 80.09 -1.93
CA PRO A 10 -14.81 78.76 -2.51
C PRO A 10 -15.82 77.60 -2.12
N ALA A 11 -15.48 76.33 -2.44
CA ALA A 11 -15.77 75.05 -1.69
C ALA A 11 -16.65 73.92 -2.32
N SER A 12 -15.97 72.76 -2.51
CA SER A 12 -16.27 71.35 -2.12
C SER A 12 -17.34 70.43 -2.78
N GLN A 13 -16.89 69.17 -2.99
CA GLN A 13 -17.57 67.84 -2.96
C GLN A 13 -18.48 67.43 -4.14
N ASP A 14 -18.65 66.18 -4.56
CA ASP A 14 -18.07 64.83 -4.36
C ASP A 14 -18.73 63.93 -5.43
N GLY A 15 -18.17 62.75 -5.77
CA GLY A 15 -18.91 61.73 -6.53
C GLY A 15 -18.07 60.67 -7.25
N GLY A 16 -18.01 59.46 -6.70
CA GLY A 16 -17.28 58.30 -7.25
C GLY A 16 -18.09 57.36 -8.15
N THR A 17 -17.43 56.34 -8.70
CA THR A 17 -18.03 55.05 -9.14
C THR A 17 -16.95 53.95 -9.13
N GLN A 18 -17.41 52.74 -8.80
CA GLN A 18 -16.74 51.55 -8.28
C GLN A 18 -15.90 50.74 -9.31
N ALA A 19 -14.88 50.02 -8.82
CA ALA A 19 -14.25 48.90 -9.52
C ALA A 19 -14.20 47.64 -8.63
N ILE A 20 -14.49 46.50 -9.24
CA ILE A 20 -14.79 45.18 -8.67
C ILE A 20 -13.54 44.53 -8.04
N LYS A 21 -13.71 43.90 -6.87
CA LYS A 21 -12.67 43.25 -6.06
C LYS A 21 -12.47 41.79 -6.53
N ALA A 22 -11.29 41.45 -7.03
CA ALA A 22 -10.91 40.06 -7.32
C ALA A 22 -10.46 39.32 -6.04
N SER A 23 -10.84 38.05 -5.94
CA SER A 23 -10.56 37.14 -4.81
C SER A 23 -9.07 36.76 -4.76
N PRO A 24 -8.45 36.56 -3.57
CA PRO A 24 -7.03 36.21 -3.49
C PRO A 24 -6.80 34.72 -3.78
N ASP A 25 -5.89 34.44 -4.71
CA ASP A 25 -5.39 33.11 -5.05
C ASP A 25 -4.75 32.42 -3.84
N ILE A 26 -5.25 31.24 -3.50
CA ILE A 26 -4.69 30.34 -2.48
C ILE A 26 -3.44 29.68 -3.08
N SER A 27 -2.27 30.26 -2.82
CA SER A 27 -0.99 29.68 -3.20
C SER A 27 -0.55 28.62 -2.18
N LEU A 28 -0.03 27.49 -2.70
CA LEU A 28 0.46 26.30 -1.97
C LEU A 28 1.58 26.61 -0.94
N HIS A 29 2.10 27.82 -0.94
CA HIS A 29 3.15 28.30 -0.04
C HIS A 29 2.65 28.53 1.40
N SER A 30 1.33 28.67 1.60
CA SER A 30 0.69 28.87 2.90
C SER A 30 0.62 27.60 3.78
N LEU A 31 1.12 26.46 3.31
CA LEU A 31 1.14 25.19 4.03
C LEU A 31 2.47 24.86 4.73
N ARG A 32 3.49 25.73 4.65
CA ARG A 32 4.72 25.58 5.46
C ARG A 32 4.42 25.94 6.92
N PRO A 33 4.81 25.12 7.91
CA PRO A 33 4.79 25.55 9.30
C PRO A 33 5.90 26.58 9.53
N ASP A 34 5.53 27.75 10.04
CA ASP A 34 6.47 28.80 10.44
C ASP A 34 7.37 28.26 11.56
N MET A 35 8.66 28.20 11.28
CA MET A 35 9.69 27.85 12.26
C MET A 35 10.18 29.15 12.88
N GLU A 36 9.45 29.66 13.88
CA GLU A 36 9.96 30.74 14.73
C GLU A 36 11.12 30.19 15.58
N THR A 37 12.34 30.53 15.18
CA THR A 37 13.57 30.29 15.93
C THR A 37 13.59 31.21 17.15
N ASN A 38 13.31 30.65 18.33
CA ASN A 38 13.58 31.30 19.61
C ASN A 38 15.10 31.27 19.86
N SER A 39 15.73 32.44 19.82
CA SER A 39 17.17 32.66 19.66
C SER A 39 17.98 32.58 20.95
N ASN A 40 17.84 31.51 21.75
CA ASN A 40 18.64 31.38 22.99
C ASN A 40 19.05 29.94 23.40
N GLN A 41 19.39 29.07 22.44
CA GLN A 41 20.25 27.91 22.70
C GLN A 41 21.19 27.67 21.52
N ILE A 42 22.49 27.90 21.72
CA ILE A 42 23.54 27.49 20.77
C ILE A 42 23.61 25.96 20.84
N ARG A 43 22.74 25.29 20.07
CA ARG A 43 22.99 23.92 19.60
C ARG A 43 23.82 24.08 18.33
N GLY A 44 25.00 23.45 18.30
CA GLY A 44 25.78 23.36 17.08
C GLY A 44 24.93 22.80 15.93
N PRO A 45 25.33 23.05 14.67
CA PRO A 45 24.59 22.54 13.52
C PRO A 45 24.35 21.04 13.69
N PRO A 46 23.13 20.52 13.47
CA PRO A 46 22.90 19.09 13.53
C PRO A 46 23.90 18.42 12.61
N ALA A 47 24.61 17.40 13.10
CA ALA A 47 25.47 16.57 12.28
C ALA A 47 24.67 16.21 11.02
N VAL A 48 25.21 16.51 9.83
CA VAL A 48 24.56 16.22 8.56
C VAL A 48 24.24 14.72 8.60
N GLU A 49 22.95 14.38 8.78
CA GLU A 49 22.53 12.98 8.84
C GLU A 49 22.98 12.33 7.54
N ALA A 50 23.83 11.29 7.66
CA ALA A 50 24.43 10.64 6.51
C ALA A 50 23.34 10.03 5.63
N ASP A 51 23.45 10.30 4.33
CA ASP A 51 22.60 9.69 3.32
C ASP A 51 22.69 8.15 3.41
N PRO A 52 21.57 7.40 3.35
CA PRO A 52 21.60 5.94 3.33
C PRO A 52 22.51 5.32 2.26
N PHE A 53 22.76 6.03 1.16
CA PHE A 53 23.63 5.59 0.07
C PHE A 53 25.02 6.27 0.06
N GLY A 54 25.27 7.23 0.94
CA GLY A 54 26.54 7.99 0.98
C GLY A 54 26.65 9.05 -0.12
N ASP A 55 27.87 9.55 -0.34
CA ASP A 55 28.18 10.51 -1.41
C ASP A 55 28.30 9.77 -2.76
N GLU A 56 27.38 10.07 -3.69
CA GLU A 56 27.31 9.47 -5.02
C GLU A 56 27.90 10.37 -6.12
N SER A 57 28.71 11.39 -5.78
CA SER A 57 29.29 12.32 -6.76
C SER A 57 30.44 11.75 -7.62
N GLY A 58 30.92 10.55 -7.34
CA GLY A 58 31.98 9.85 -8.10
C GLY A 58 31.47 8.85 -9.17
N GLU A 59 32.38 8.14 -9.84
CA GLU A 59 32.09 7.12 -10.89
C GLU A 59 31.51 5.79 -10.35
N GLY A 60 30.73 5.85 -9.28
CA GLY A 60 30.10 4.70 -8.64
C GLY A 60 28.75 4.31 -9.25
N VAL A 61 28.17 3.21 -8.77
CA VAL A 61 26.78 2.87 -9.09
C VAL A 61 25.87 3.86 -8.37
N HIS A 62 25.18 4.71 -9.11
CA HIS A 62 24.15 5.60 -8.55
C HIS A 62 22.89 4.80 -8.19
N TYR A 63 22.45 4.92 -6.94
CA TYR A 63 21.22 4.35 -6.42
C TYR A 63 20.05 5.36 -6.54
N LYS A 64 20.30 6.67 -6.46
CA LYS A 64 19.29 7.74 -6.62
C LYS A 64 18.91 8.04 -8.07
N THR A 65 18.39 7.05 -8.77
CA THR A 65 18.14 7.17 -10.21
C THR A 65 16.70 7.53 -10.57
N LEU A 66 15.77 7.39 -9.62
CA LEU A 66 14.33 7.37 -9.87
C LEU A 66 13.73 8.78 -9.99
N ARG A 67 12.94 9.02 -11.04
CA ARG A 67 12.09 10.22 -11.17
C ARG A 67 10.77 10.01 -10.42
N TRP A 68 10.10 11.09 -10.03
CA TRP A 68 8.84 11.03 -9.26
C TRP A 68 7.74 10.19 -9.95
N TRP A 69 7.60 10.28 -11.27
CA TRP A 69 6.59 9.51 -12.01
C TRP A 69 6.96 8.02 -12.07
N GLN A 70 8.26 7.69 -12.17
CA GLN A 70 8.73 6.29 -12.12
C GLN A 70 8.48 5.69 -10.74
N CYS A 71 8.74 6.47 -9.68
CA CYS A 71 8.38 6.10 -8.31
C CYS A 71 6.89 5.85 -8.17
N SER A 72 6.04 6.72 -8.73
CA SER A 72 4.60 6.52 -8.71
C SER A 72 4.20 5.22 -9.40
N LEU A 73 4.75 4.92 -10.59
CA LEU A 73 4.47 3.66 -11.29
C LEU A 73 4.91 2.42 -10.50
N LEU A 74 6.07 2.48 -9.83
CA LEU A 74 6.51 1.40 -8.94
C LEU A 74 5.55 1.22 -7.76
N MET A 75 5.15 2.32 -7.12
CA MET A 75 4.20 2.27 -6.01
C MET A 75 2.81 1.77 -6.46
N ILE A 76 2.37 2.13 -7.67
CA ILE A 76 1.13 1.67 -8.28
C ILE A 76 1.20 0.16 -8.55
N ALA A 77 2.28 -0.31 -9.15
CA ALA A 77 2.51 -1.73 -9.41
C ALA A 77 2.46 -2.56 -8.12
N GLU A 78 3.03 -2.02 -7.04
CA GLU A 78 3.03 -2.65 -5.73
C GLU A 78 1.63 -2.68 -5.10
N THR A 79 0.91 -1.54 -5.15
CA THR A 79 -0.36 -1.36 -4.44
C THR A 79 -1.51 -2.08 -5.14
N ILE A 80 -1.61 -2.02 -6.49
CA ILE A 80 -2.75 -2.51 -7.28
C ILE A 80 -2.83 -4.05 -7.37
N SER A 81 -1.73 -4.77 -7.15
CA SER A 81 -1.63 -6.21 -7.44
C SER A 81 -2.68 -7.09 -6.72
N LEU A 82 -2.63 -7.22 -5.39
CA LEU A 82 -3.46 -8.18 -4.64
C LEU A 82 -4.77 -7.57 -4.14
N GLY A 83 -4.72 -6.31 -3.70
CA GLY A 83 -5.83 -5.63 -3.04
C GLY A 83 -7.11 -5.59 -3.87
N ILE A 84 -6.96 -5.18 -5.13
CA ILE A 84 -8.08 -4.96 -6.05
C ILE A 84 -8.93 -6.21 -6.28
N LEU A 85 -8.32 -7.39 -6.17
CA LEU A 85 -8.97 -8.67 -6.43
C LEU A 85 -9.93 -9.08 -5.32
N SER A 86 -9.85 -8.48 -4.14
CA SER A 86 -10.73 -8.80 -3.01
C SER A 86 -11.85 -7.78 -2.82
N LEU A 87 -11.71 -6.56 -3.35
CA LEU A 87 -12.63 -5.45 -3.09
C LEU A 87 -14.09 -5.69 -3.56
N PRO A 88 -14.35 -6.30 -4.74
CA PRO A 88 -15.73 -6.63 -5.12
C PRO A 88 -16.43 -7.52 -4.08
N ALA A 89 -15.72 -8.51 -3.53
CA ALA A 89 -16.23 -9.39 -2.47
C ALA A 89 -16.46 -8.65 -1.16
N VAL A 90 -15.69 -7.60 -0.86
CA VAL A 90 -15.98 -6.75 0.31
C VAL A 90 -17.31 -6.02 0.13
N ILE A 91 -17.59 -5.48 -1.06
CA ILE A 91 -18.86 -4.81 -1.35
C ILE A 91 -20.03 -5.79 -1.22
N SER A 92 -19.89 -7.04 -1.67
CA SER A 92 -20.96 -8.03 -1.53
C SER A 92 -21.32 -8.38 -0.09
N LYS A 93 -20.36 -8.26 0.85
CA LYS A 93 -20.62 -8.48 2.27
C LYS A 93 -21.13 -7.24 3.00
N MET A 94 -20.66 -6.06 2.63
CA MET A 94 -20.97 -4.81 3.33
C MET A 94 -22.19 -4.08 2.79
N GLY A 95 -22.52 -4.30 1.51
CA GLY A 95 -23.46 -3.50 0.75
C GLY A 95 -22.77 -2.40 -0.06
N PHE A 96 -23.42 -1.97 -1.13
CA PHE A 96 -22.87 -1.03 -2.12
C PHE A 96 -22.38 0.29 -1.51
N ILE A 97 -23.27 1.01 -0.83
CA ILE A 97 -22.98 2.34 -0.28
C ILE A 97 -21.86 2.29 0.79
N PRO A 98 -21.99 1.48 1.87
CA PRO A 98 -20.95 1.44 2.90
C PRO A 98 -19.62 0.90 2.35
N GLY A 99 -19.63 -0.07 1.44
CA GLY A 99 -18.42 -0.59 0.82
C GLY A 99 -17.64 0.49 0.06
N VAL A 100 -18.32 1.27 -0.79
CA VAL A 100 -17.70 2.38 -1.54
C VAL A 100 -17.18 3.48 -0.61
N LEU A 101 -17.97 3.86 0.41
CA LEU A 101 -17.55 4.87 1.40
C LEU A 101 -16.31 4.43 2.17
N LEU A 102 -16.22 3.15 2.55
CA LEU A 102 -15.05 2.61 3.24
C LEU A 102 -13.83 2.56 2.31
N ILE A 103 -13.97 2.17 1.05
CA ILE A 103 -12.86 2.19 0.07
C ILE A 103 -12.31 3.62 -0.07
N VAL A 104 -13.17 4.61 -0.28
CA VAL A 104 -12.75 6.02 -0.41
C VAL A 104 -12.16 6.55 0.90
N GLY A 105 -12.80 6.24 2.04
CA GLY A 105 -12.36 6.69 3.36
C GLY A 105 -10.98 6.14 3.74
N PHE A 106 -10.76 4.84 3.59
CA PHE A 106 -9.45 4.22 3.83
C PHE A 106 -8.41 4.69 2.82
N GLY A 107 -8.78 4.93 1.55
CA GLY A 107 -7.89 5.55 0.57
C GLY A 107 -7.45 6.97 0.96
N ALA A 108 -8.37 7.79 1.47
CA ALA A 108 -8.05 9.12 1.99
C ALA A 108 -7.12 9.05 3.22
N MET A 109 -7.39 8.12 4.16
CA MET A 109 -6.51 7.89 5.31
C MET A 109 -5.13 7.36 4.89
N ALA A 110 -5.06 6.48 3.89
CA ALA A 110 -3.81 5.97 3.32
C ALA A 110 -3.00 7.08 2.62
N THR A 111 -3.69 8.03 1.97
CA THR A 111 -3.08 9.22 1.38
C THR A 111 -2.47 10.11 2.46
N TYR A 112 -3.23 10.39 3.52
CA TYR A 112 -2.78 11.21 4.64
C TYR A 112 -1.57 10.60 5.38
N SER A 113 -1.65 9.32 5.72
CA SER A 113 -0.56 8.57 6.36
C SER A 113 0.68 8.44 5.46
N GLY A 114 0.49 8.25 4.15
CA GLY A 114 1.58 8.27 3.19
C GLY A 114 2.29 9.63 3.17
N TYR A 115 1.52 10.71 3.24
CA TYR A 115 2.07 12.07 3.30
C TYR A 115 2.86 12.31 4.60
N ILE A 116 2.37 11.82 5.75
CA ILE A 116 3.13 11.86 7.02
C ILE A 116 4.44 11.09 6.90
N THR A 117 4.40 9.90 6.29
CA THR A 117 5.61 9.07 6.09
C THR A 117 6.65 9.83 5.27
N GLY A 118 6.21 10.54 4.22
CA GLY A 118 7.04 11.47 3.46
C GLY A 118 7.64 12.57 4.34
N GLN A 119 6.81 13.26 5.15
CA GLN A 119 7.30 14.30 6.06
C GLN A 119 8.34 13.77 7.06
N PHE A 120 8.12 12.58 7.61
CA PHE A 120 9.06 11.94 8.53
C PHE A 120 10.40 11.64 7.84
N LYS A 121 10.38 11.13 6.61
CA LYS A 121 11.60 10.93 5.81
C LYS A 121 12.33 12.24 5.50
N MET A 122 11.59 13.31 5.22
CA MET A 122 12.21 14.62 4.99
C MET A 122 12.83 15.21 6.26
N ALA A 123 12.25 14.94 7.43
CA ALA A 123 12.81 15.34 8.72
C ALA A 123 14.03 14.49 9.13
N HIS A 124 14.08 13.22 8.70
CA HIS A 124 15.14 12.27 9.01
C HIS A 124 15.64 11.54 7.75
N PRO A 125 16.50 12.18 6.93
CA PRO A 125 16.98 11.62 5.67
C PRO A 125 17.70 10.27 5.81
N SER A 126 18.28 9.98 6.98
CA SER A 126 19.00 8.73 7.28
C SER A 126 18.11 7.48 7.35
N VAL A 127 16.78 7.62 7.51
CA VAL A 127 15.83 6.51 7.67
C VAL A 127 15.56 5.82 6.32
N HIS A 128 16.03 4.59 6.12
CA HIS A 128 15.82 3.86 4.85
C HIS A 128 14.65 2.86 4.91
N SER A 129 14.28 2.42 6.12
CA SER A 129 13.23 1.42 6.35
C SER A 129 12.33 1.80 7.52
N PHE A 130 11.18 1.13 7.64
CA PHE A 130 10.33 1.27 8.83
C PHE A 130 11.04 0.81 10.10
N ALA A 131 11.95 -0.17 9.99
CA ALA A 131 12.77 -0.60 11.12
C ALA A 131 13.68 0.54 11.62
N ASP A 132 14.29 1.32 10.72
CA ASP A 132 15.11 2.48 11.11
C ASP A 132 14.25 3.57 11.79
N ALA A 133 13.03 3.81 11.29
CA ALA A 133 12.07 4.70 11.96
C ALA A 133 11.68 4.16 13.35
N GLY A 134 11.52 2.84 13.47
CA GLY A 134 11.28 2.14 14.72
C GLY A 134 12.41 2.31 15.73
N TYR A 135 13.66 2.23 15.26
CA TYR A 135 14.85 2.51 16.07
C TYR A 135 14.82 3.92 16.64
N MET A 136 14.47 4.90 15.82
CA MET A 136 14.43 6.30 16.23
C MET A 136 13.39 6.59 17.31
N ILE A 137 12.23 5.91 17.25
CA ILE A 137 11.10 6.18 18.15
C ILE A 137 11.17 5.36 19.43
N PHE A 138 11.53 4.07 19.34
CA PHE A 138 11.49 3.11 20.44
C PHE A 138 12.84 2.42 20.72
N GLY A 139 13.93 2.91 20.12
CA GLY A 139 15.26 2.32 20.28
C GLY A 139 15.37 0.93 19.65
N LYS A 140 16.37 0.16 20.10
CA LYS A 140 16.67 -1.20 19.59
C LYS A 140 15.45 -2.13 19.59
N TRP A 141 14.60 -2.04 20.61
CA TRP A 141 13.39 -2.86 20.70
C TRP A 141 12.41 -2.56 19.55
N GLY A 142 12.16 -1.29 19.24
CA GLY A 142 11.33 -0.90 18.11
C GLY A 142 11.88 -1.37 16.77
N GLU A 143 13.18 -1.22 16.58
CA GLU A 143 13.89 -1.68 15.38
C GLU A 143 13.66 -3.17 15.12
N HIS A 144 13.86 -4.01 16.15
CA HIS A 144 13.71 -5.45 16.04
C HIS A 144 12.24 -5.85 15.78
N ILE A 145 11.30 -5.30 16.54
CA ILE A 145 9.87 -5.62 16.40
C ILE A 145 9.36 -5.23 15.02
N ILE A 146 9.63 -3.99 14.59
CA ILE A 146 9.16 -3.49 13.29
C ILE A 146 9.86 -4.20 12.14
N SER A 147 11.14 -4.55 12.28
CA SER A 147 11.85 -5.33 11.26
C SER A 147 11.24 -6.73 11.09
N ILE A 148 10.90 -7.42 12.17
CA ILE A 148 10.26 -8.74 12.12
C ILE A 148 8.86 -8.61 11.52
N ALA A 149 8.07 -7.64 11.98
CA ALA A 149 6.73 -7.39 11.46
C ALA A 149 6.74 -7.05 9.96
N GLN A 150 7.71 -6.24 9.50
CA GLN A 150 7.87 -5.90 8.08
C GLN A 150 8.25 -7.12 7.25
N ALA A 151 9.16 -7.97 7.74
CA ALA A 151 9.50 -9.22 7.06
C ALA A 151 8.28 -10.15 6.95
N LEU A 152 7.47 -10.25 8.01
CA LEU A 152 6.23 -11.03 8.00
C LEU A 152 5.23 -10.50 6.95
N VAL A 153 5.03 -9.18 6.83
CA VAL A 153 4.18 -8.61 5.77
C VAL A 153 4.59 -9.13 4.40
N PHE A 154 5.89 -9.06 4.08
CA PHE A 154 6.37 -9.53 2.78
C PHE A 154 6.19 -11.03 2.59
N ILE A 155 6.40 -11.84 3.64
CA ILE A 155 6.17 -13.28 3.60
C ILE A 155 4.69 -13.62 3.39
N PHE A 156 3.76 -12.89 4.02
CA PHE A 156 2.33 -13.05 3.77
C PHE A 156 1.94 -12.64 2.34
N ILE A 157 2.54 -11.59 1.78
CA ILE A 157 2.37 -11.22 0.37
C ILE A 157 2.88 -12.34 -0.55
N MET A 158 4.06 -12.90 -0.27
CA MET A 158 4.58 -14.06 -1.00
C MET A 158 3.62 -15.26 -0.92
N ALA A 159 3.05 -15.53 0.26
CA ALA A 159 2.07 -16.59 0.45
C ALA A 159 0.79 -16.35 -0.37
N ALA A 160 0.29 -15.11 -0.39
CA ALA A 160 -0.87 -14.73 -1.19
C ALA A 160 -0.62 -14.93 -2.70
N HIS A 161 0.61 -14.70 -3.17
CA HIS A 161 1.01 -14.97 -4.55
C HIS A 161 1.13 -16.47 -4.87
N ILE A 162 1.60 -17.31 -3.94
CA ILE A 162 1.57 -18.78 -4.09
C ILE A 162 0.12 -19.26 -4.19
N LEU A 163 -0.75 -18.77 -3.31
CA LEU A 163 -2.16 -19.14 -3.31
C LEU A 163 -2.85 -18.69 -4.61
N ALA A 164 -2.62 -17.44 -5.05
CA ALA A 164 -3.13 -16.95 -6.33
C ALA A 164 -2.62 -17.76 -7.53
N PHE A 165 -1.38 -18.26 -7.48
CA PHE A 165 -0.84 -19.15 -8.51
C PHE A 165 -1.56 -20.51 -8.52
N SER A 166 -1.81 -21.09 -7.35
CA SER A 166 -2.58 -22.34 -7.23
C SER A 166 -4.00 -22.19 -7.78
N ILE A 167 -4.69 -21.10 -7.42
CA ILE A 167 -6.02 -20.73 -7.94
C ILE A 167 -6.00 -20.58 -9.46
N MET A 168 -5.03 -19.82 -9.99
CA MET A 168 -4.85 -19.63 -11.43
C MET A 168 -4.68 -20.97 -12.15
N MET A 169 -3.82 -21.85 -11.65
CA MET A 169 -3.58 -23.16 -12.26
C MET A 169 -4.82 -24.05 -12.22
N ASN A 170 -5.57 -24.04 -11.11
CA ASN A 170 -6.85 -24.75 -11.01
C ASN A 170 -7.86 -24.25 -12.05
N VAL A 171 -7.99 -22.92 -12.24
CA VAL A 171 -8.87 -22.36 -13.27
C VAL A 171 -8.42 -22.75 -14.68
N LEU A 172 -7.13 -22.61 -14.99
CA LEU A 172 -6.60 -22.86 -16.34
C LEU A 172 -6.74 -24.34 -16.72
N THR A 173 -6.40 -25.24 -15.79
CA THR A 173 -6.37 -26.69 -16.02
C THR A 173 -7.69 -27.39 -15.74
N ASN A 174 -8.70 -26.69 -15.19
CA ASN A 174 -9.89 -27.30 -14.60
C ASN A 174 -9.54 -28.35 -13.52
N HIS A 175 -8.65 -27.96 -12.60
CA HIS A 175 -8.19 -28.82 -11.50
C HIS A 175 -7.60 -30.16 -11.98
N ALA A 176 -6.64 -30.12 -12.91
CA ALA A 176 -6.07 -31.34 -13.49
C ALA A 176 -5.21 -32.15 -12.51
N THR A 177 -4.72 -31.54 -11.43
CA THR A 177 -3.98 -32.21 -10.36
C THR A 177 -4.20 -31.51 -9.03
N CYS A 178 -3.70 -32.10 -7.95
CA CYS A 178 -3.80 -31.61 -6.59
C CYS A 178 -3.32 -30.15 -6.46
N SER A 179 -4.12 -29.30 -5.80
CA SER A 179 -3.79 -27.88 -5.57
C SER A 179 -2.45 -27.67 -4.87
N LEU A 180 -2.05 -28.60 -4.00
CA LEU A 180 -0.74 -28.61 -3.32
C LEU A 180 0.42 -28.71 -4.32
N ILE A 181 0.25 -29.47 -5.41
CA ILE A 181 1.26 -29.59 -6.48
C ILE A 181 1.38 -28.27 -7.22
N PHE A 182 0.27 -27.59 -7.51
CA PHE A 182 0.29 -26.27 -8.12
C PHE A 182 0.94 -25.22 -7.23
N ALA A 183 0.63 -25.19 -5.94
CA ALA A 183 1.28 -24.30 -4.98
C ALA A 183 2.78 -24.58 -4.85
N SER A 184 3.18 -25.85 -4.83
CA SER A 184 4.59 -26.27 -4.83
C SER A 184 5.31 -25.82 -6.09
N ALA A 185 4.69 -25.99 -7.28
CA ALA A 185 5.24 -25.54 -8.55
C ALA A 185 5.40 -24.01 -8.59
N GLY A 186 4.40 -23.25 -8.11
CA GLY A 186 4.47 -21.79 -7.99
C GLY A 186 5.57 -21.33 -7.04
N THR A 187 5.76 -22.04 -5.93
CA THR A 187 6.83 -21.79 -4.96
C THR A 187 8.21 -22.04 -5.57
N ILE A 188 8.40 -23.16 -6.27
CA ILE A 188 9.67 -23.49 -6.93
C ILE A 188 9.98 -22.46 -8.01
N LEU A 189 9.02 -22.14 -8.88
CA LEU A 189 9.18 -21.14 -9.92
C LEU A 189 9.60 -19.78 -9.33
N SER A 190 8.89 -19.33 -8.31
CA SER A 190 9.16 -18.03 -7.69
C SER A 190 10.49 -18.02 -6.94
N PHE A 191 10.85 -19.12 -6.27
CA PHE A 191 12.18 -19.30 -5.67
C PHE A 191 13.30 -19.16 -6.71
N LEU A 192 13.18 -19.84 -7.85
CA LEU A 192 14.18 -19.78 -8.90
C LEU A 192 14.35 -18.37 -9.46
N LEU A 193 13.24 -17.65 -9.65
CA LEU A 193 13.24 -16.26 -10.10
C LEU A 193 13.75 -15.28 -9.03
N SER A 194 13.71 -15.65 -7.75
CA SER A 194 14.28 -14.86 -6.63
C SER A 194 15.78 -15.08 -6.39
N MET A 195 16.44 -16.01 -7.09
CA MET A 195 17.87 -16.28 -6.90
C MET A 195 18.80 -15.12 -7.30
N PRO A 196 18.55 -14.35 -8.38
CA PRO A 196 19.45 -13.27 -8.79
C PRO A 196 19.52 -12.15 -7.74
N ARG A 197 20.69 -11.90 -7.14
CA ARG A 197 20.82 -10.86 -6.09
C ARG A 197 20.54 -9.43 -6.57
N THR A 198 20.67 -9.18 -7.88
CA THR A 198 20.55 -7.84 -8.46
C THR A 198 19.24 -7.67 -9.18
N LEU A 199 18.43 -6.75 -8.67
CA LEU A 199 17.15 -6.33 -9.26
C LEU A 199 17.33 -5.34 -10.43
N ARG A 200 18.38 -5.46 -11.24
CA ARG A 200 18.77 -4.43 -12.23
C ARG A 200 17.70 -4.17 -13.32
N SER A 201 16.72 -5.05 -13.45
CA SER A 201 15.60 -4.98 -14.40
C SER A 201 14.22 -4.82 -13.72
N THR A 202 14.15 -4.60 -12.40
CA THR A 202 12.85 -4.62 -11.70
C THR A 202 11.90 -3.53 -12.12
N SER A 203 12.37 -2.35 -12.52
CA SER A 203 11.43 -1.31 -12.97
C SER A 203 10.65 -1.74 -14.21
N LEU A 204 11.28 -2.48 -15.13
CA LEU A 204 10.60 -3.02 -16.32
C LEU A 204 9.69 -4.19 -15.96
N LEU A 205 10.16 -5.10 -15.10
CA LEU A 205 9.39 -6.26 -14.69
C LEU A 205 8.14 -5.86 -13.86
N SER A 206 8.28 -4.89 -12.96
CA SER A 206 7.19 -4.28 -12.21
C SER A 206 6.22 -3.52 -13.11
N ALA A 207 6.71 -2.80 -14.13
CA ALA A 207 5.84 -2.15 -15.11
C ALA A 207 5.03 -3.17 -15.92
N PHE A 208 5.67 -4.26 -16.37
CA PHE A 208 4.99 -5.35 -17.07
C PHE A 208 3.93 -6.04 -16.20
N SER A 209 4.25 -6.29 -14.93
CA SER A 209 3.30 -6.77 -13.91
C SER A 209 2.11 -5.82 -13.77
N CYS A 210 2.35 -4.52 -13.61
CA CYS A 210 1.27 -3.53 -13.49
C CYS A 210 0.32 -3.54 -14.70
N VAL A 211 0.87 -3.63 -15.92
CA VAL A 211 0.08 -3.70 -17.15
C VAL A 211 -0.72 -5.01 -17.22
N SER A 212 -0.09 -6.13 -16.87
CA SER A 212 -0.70 -7.46 -16.83
C SER A 212 -1.94 -7.50 -15.91
N ILE A 213 -1.83 -7.05 -14.66
CA ILE A 213 -2.99 -7.06 -13.74
C ILE A 213 -4.07 -6.07 -14.17
N THR A 214 -3.70 -4.88 -14.64
CA THR A 214 -4.65 -3.88 -15.11
C THR A 214 -5.48 -4.43 -16.28
N LEU A 215 -4.82 -5.04 -17.26
CA LEU A 215 -5.50 -5.63 -18.42
C LEU A 215 -6.39 -6.81 -18.01
N SER A 216 -5.91 -7.70 -17.14
CA SER A 216 -6.70 -8.82 -16.62
C SER A 216 -7.98 -8.35 -15.92
N VAL A 217 -7.88 -7.33 -15.08
CA VAL A 217 -9.01 -6.77 -14.35
C VAL A 217 -10.01 -6.11 -15.31
N LEU A 218 -9.52 -5.35 -16.30
CA LEU A 218 -10.38 -4.77 -17.34
C LEU A 218 -11.12 -5.83 -18.16
N ILE A 219 -10.45 -6.92 -18.53
CA ILE A 219 -11.07 -8.05 -19.24
C ILE A 219 -12.13 -8.71 -18.36
N THR A 220 -11.85 -8.91 -17.08
CA THR A 220 -12.81 -9.45 -16.11
C THR A 220 -14.04 -8.53 -16.04
N MET A 221 -13.82 -7.22 -15.89
CA MET A 221 -14.87 -6.21 -15.79
C MET A 221 -15.78 -6.21 -17.02
N VAL A 222 -15.21 -6.15 -18.23
CA VAL A 222 -15.97 -6.23 -19.49
C VAL A 222 -16.70 -7.57 -19.62
N GLY A 223 -16.04 -8.69 -19.32
CA GLY A 223 -16.63 -10.01 -19.50
C GLY A 223 -17.80 -10.28 -18.54
N VAL A 224 -17.69 -9.86 -17.27
CA VAL A 224 -18.80 -9.98 -16.31
C VAL A 224 -19.96 -9.06 -16.74
N SER A 225 -19.66 -7.86 -17.22
CA SER A 225 -20.67 -6.87 -17.62
C SER A 225 -21.47 -7.26 -18.87
N LEU A 226 -20.85 -7.98 -19.82
CA LEU A 226 -21.54 -8.40 -21.05
C LEU A 226 -22.26 -9.74 -20.85
N LEU A 227 -21.63 -10.69 -20.16
CA LEU A 227 -22.09 -12.08 -20.14
C LEU A 227 -22.99 -12.41 -18.95
N HIS A 228 -23.06 -11.57 -17.92
CA HIS A 228 -23.92 -11.75 -16.75
C HIS A 228 -23.88 -13.19 -16.18
N PRO A 229 -22.68 -13.75 -15.88
CA PRO A 229 -22.52 -15.17 -15.55
C PRO A 229 -23.27 -15.61 -14.29
N HIS A 230 -23.64 -14.66 -13.42
CA HIS A 230 -24.35 -14.91 -12.17
C HIS A 230 -25.84 -14.47 -12.23
N GLY A 231 -26.37 -14.17 -13.42
CA GLY A 231 -27.76 -13.80 -13.62
C GLY A 231 -28.00 -12.28 -13.53
N SER A 232 -29.12 -11.88 -12.94
CA SER A 232 -29.55 -10.48 -12.92
C SER A 232 -28.57 -9.58 -12.14
N PRO A 233 -28.34 -8.33 -12.60
CA PRO A 233 -27.51 -7.37 -11.87
C PRO A 233 -28.00 -7.19 -10.43
N SER A 234 -27.06 -7.10 -9.50
CA SER A 234 -27.38 -6.90 -8.09
C SER A 234 -27.81 -5.47 -7.81
N THR A 235 -28.97 -5.34 -7.17
CA THR A 235 -29.57 -4.07 -6.77
C THR A 235 -29.47 -3.81 -5.27
N THR A 236 -28.73 -4.64 -4.52
CA THR A 236 -28.55 -4.48 -3.07
C THR A 236 -27.71 -3.24 -2.77
N LEU A 237 -28.40 -2.14 -2.47
CA LEU A 237 -27.80 -0.83 -2.18
C LEU A 237 -27.19 -0.76 -0.77
N ILE A 238 -27.85 -1.34 0.23
CA ILE A 238 -27.46 -1.31 1.63
C ILE A 238 -27.64 -2.69 2.23
N THR A 239 -26.58 -3.22 2.83
CA THR A 239 -26.66 -4.40 3.70
C THR A 239 -26.44 -3.91 5.13
N LEU A 240 -27.45 -4.08 5.99
CA LEU A 240 -27.30 -3.72 7.40
C LEU A 240 -26.52 -4.84 8.12
N PRO A 241 -25.53 -4.49 8.97
CA PRO A 241 -24.83 -5.48 9.76
C PRO A 241 -25.80 -6.14 10.75
N VAL A 242 -25.90 -7.46 10.67
CA VAL A 242 -26.64 -8.31 11.62
C VAL A 242 -25.59 -9.00 12.51
N PRO A 243 -25.87 -9.36 13.77
CA PRO A 243 -24.86 -9.97 14.65
C PRO A 243 -24.16 -11.22 14.09
N THR A 244 -24.79 -11.90 13.12
CA THR A 244 -24.24 -13.06 12.40
C THR A 244 -23.20 -12.70 11.34
N THR A 245 -23.07 -11.43 10.93
CA THR A 245 -22.17 -10.99 9.85
C THR A 245 -20.98 -10.17 10.32
N THR A 246 -20.84 -9.89 11.63
CA THR A 246 -19.77 -9.04 12.18
C THR A 246 -18.37 -9.48 11.77
N GLN A 247 -18.13 -10.79 11.61
CA GLN A 247 -16.82 -11.32 11.18
C GLN A 247 -16.52 -10.98 9.72
N SER A 248 -17.51 -11.13 8.83
CA SER A 248 -17.38 -10.78 7.41
C SER A 248 -17.08 -9.29 7.21
N TYR A 249 -17.71 -8.42 8.01
CA TYR A 249 -17.38 -6.99 8.02
C TYR A 249 -15.94 -6.73 8.48
N ALA A 250 -15.49 -7.39 9.56
CA ALA A 250 -14.15 -7.18 10.08
C ALA A 250 -13.04 -7.63 9.10
N ILE A 251 -13.22 -8.79 8.45
CA ILE A 251 -12.30 -9.26 7.41
C ILE A 251 -12.35 -8.34 6.19
N GLY A 252 -13.54 -7.92 5.77
CA GLY A 252 -13.68 -7.01 4.63
C GLY A 252 -13.00 -5.66 4.87
N ILE A 253 -13.10 -5.09 6.08
CA ILE A 253 -12.39 -3.84 6.44
C ILE A 253 -10.88 -4.08 6.34
N SER A 254 -10.41 -5.22 6.84
CA SER A 254 -8.99 -5.60 6.78
C SER A 254 -8.51 -5.74 5.32
N ASN A 255 -9.34 -6.28 4.44
CA ASN A 255 -9.05 -6.38 3.00
C ASN A 255 -9.04 -5.02 2.30
N ILE A 256 -9.90 -4.08 2.68
CA ILE A 256 -9.82 -2.70 2.19
C ILE A 256 -8.49 -2.07 2.62
N VAL A 257 -8.07 -2.25 3.89
CA VAL A 257 -6.81 -1.71 4.41
C VAL A 257 -5.62 -2.25 3.60
N ILE A 258 -5.59 -3.55 3.31
CA ILE A 258 -4.54 -4.17 2.48
C ILE A 258 -4.49 -3.57 1.10
N ALA A 259 -5.64 -3.26 0.50
CA ALA A 259 -5.66 -2.71 -0.86
C ALA A 259 -4.93 -1.37 -0.96
N PHE A 260 -4.85 -0.61 0.12
CA PHE A 260 -4.09 0.63 0.21
C PHE A 260 -2.73 0.48 0.90
N THR A 261 -2.25 -0.76 1.06
CA THR A 261 -0.98 -1.04 1.73
C THR A 261 0.18 -1.10 0.74
N GLY A 262 0.83 0.05 0.56
CA GLY A 262 2.15 0.16 -0.10
C GLY A 262 3.22 0.80 0.81
N HIS A 263 2.82 1.26 2.01
CA HIS A 263 3.64 2.12 2.85
C HIS A 263 4.95 1.48 3.27
N THR A 264 4.99 0.17 3.49
CA THR A 264 6.18 -0.58 3.94
C THR A 264 7.42 -0.33 3.08
N ALA A 265 7.24 0.00 1.80
CA ALA A 265 8.31 0.28 0.85
C ALA A 265 8.58 1.78 0.63
N TYR A 266 7.75 2.69 1.17
CA TYR A 266 7.85 4.13 0.88
C TYR A 266 9.21 4.73 1.27
N PHE A 267 9.78 4.39 2.43
CA PHE A 267 11.09 4.93 2.81
C PHE A 267 12.20 4.53 1.81
N SER A 268 12.18 3.29 1.32
CA SER A 268 13.11 2.81 0.30
C SER A 268 12.90 3.56 -1.02
N PHE A 269 11.64 3.70 -1.46
CA PHE A 269 11.31 4.41 -2.69
C PHE A 269 11.69 5.90 -2.64
N ILE A 270 11.43 6.57 -1.51
CA ILE A 270 11.83 7.97 -1.32
C ILE A 270 13.34 8.11 -1.33
N SER A 271 14.06 7.17 -0.75
CA SER A 271 15.53 7.15 -0.76
C SER A 271 16.10 7.05 -2.17
N GLU A 272 15.45 6.34 -3.09
CA GLU A 272 15.90 6.15 -4.47
C GLU A 272 15.50 7.32 -5.42
N LEU A 273 14.67 8.26 -4.96
CA LEU A 273 14.32 9.45 -5.74
C LEU A 273 15.52 10.38 -5.91
N ARG A 274 15.72 10.85 -7.15
CA ARG A 274 16.68 11.95 -7.45
C ARG A 274 16.44 13.17 -6.56
N ARG A 275 15.16 13.48 -6.31
CA ARG A 275 14.72 14.57 -5.42
C ARG A 275 13.62 14.03 -4.50
N PRO A 276 13.94 13.69 -3.24
CA PRO A 276 12.97 13.20 -2.26
C PRO A 276 11.77 14.14 -2.06
N GLU A 277 11.97 15.46 -2.24
CA GLU A 277 10.92 16.49 -2.18
C GLU A 277 9.78 16.30 -3.19
N ASP A 278 10.02 15.58 -4.29
CA ASP A 278 9.00 15.30 -5.29
C ASP A 278 8.06 14.13 -4.87
N PHE A 279 8.31 13.45 -3.75
CA PHE A 279 7.50 12.33 -3.27
C PHE A 279 5.99 12.62 -3.17
N PRO A 280 5.52 13.79 -2.68
CA PRO A 280 4.09 14.08 -2.63
C PRO A 280 3.41 14.05 -4.00
N LYS A 281 4.12 14.37 -5.09
CA LYS A 281 3.60 14.25 -6.47
C LYS A 281 3.41 12.78 -6.85
N ALA A 282 4.38 11.94 -6.50
CA ALA A 282 4.31 10.49 -6.73
C ALA A 282 3.17 9.84 -5.94
N LEU A 283 3.00 10.24 -4.67
CA LEU A 283 1.93 9.80 -3.80
C LEU A 283 0.55 10.24 -4.29
N ALA A 284 0.39 11.49 -4.73
CA ALA A 284 -0.88 12.01 -5.24
C ALA A 284 -1.34 11.27 -6.50
N LEU A 285 -0.40 10.95 -7.42
CA LEU A 285 -0.70 10.15 -8.60
C LEU A 285 -1.07 8.71 -8.23
N LEU A 286 -0.32 8.06 -7.33
CA LEU A 286 -0.65 6.73 -6.82
C LEU A 286 -2.08 6.70 -6.28
N GLN A 287 -2.38 7.57 -5.31
CA GLN A 287 -3.60 7.45 -4.53
C GLN A 287 -4.83 7.83 -5.34
N THR A 288 -4.75 8.87 -6.17
CA THR A 288 -5.83 9.22 -7.10
C THR A 288 -6.14 8.07 -8.04
N MET A 289 -5.10 7.42 -8.60
CA MET A 289 -5.27 6.29 -9.50
C MET A 289 -5.82 5.05 -8.77
N ALA A 290 -5.26 4.71 -7.60
CA ALA A 290 -5.67 3.56 -6.81
C ALA A 290 -7.13 3.68 -6.35
N ILE A 291 -7.52 4.81 -5.73
CA ILE A 291 -8.89 5.02 -5.26
C ILE A 291 -9.88 4.94 -6.43
N THR A 292 -9.60 5.63 -7.53
CA THR A 292 -10.48 5.64 -8.71
C THR A 292 -10.62 4.24 -9.29
N PHE A 293 -9.51 3.55 -9.51
CA PHE A 293 -9.50 2.23 -10.13
C PHE A 293 -10.19 1.19 -9.24
N TYR A 294 -9.92 1.22 -7.94
CA TYR A 294 -10.53 0.32 -6.97
C TYR A 294 -12.04 0.51 -6.86
N VAL A 295 -12.52 1.76 -6.78
CA VAL A 295 -13.96 2.03 -6.74
C VAL A 295 -14.63 1.54 -8.02
N VAL A 296 -14.09 1.89 -9.20
CA VAL A 296 -14.66 1.48 -10.49
C VAL A 296 -14.72 -0.04 -10.60
N VAL A 297 -13.62 -0.73 -10.33
CA VAL A 297 -13.54 -2.19 -10.45
C VAL A 297 -14.45 -2.88 -9.43
N ALA A 298 -14.43 -2.44 -8.17
CA ALA A 298 -15.27 -3.01 -7.13
C ALA A 298 -16.76 -2.84 -7.45
N VAL A 299 -17.17 -1.64 -7.87
CA VAL A 299 -18.56 -1.32 -8.25
C VAL A 299 -19.01 -2.14 -9.45
N VAL A 300 -18.26 -2.13 -10.55
CA VAL A 300 -18.70 -2.78 -11.80
C VAL A 300 -18.75 -4.29 -11.63
N ILE A 301 -17.70 -4.92 -11.08
CA ILE A 301 -17.71 -6.37 -10.89
C ILE A 301 -18.83 -6.77 -9.91
N TYR A 302 -19.00 -6.08 -8.79
CA TYR A 302 -20.09 -6.38 -7.85
C TYR A 302 -21.48 -6.20 -8.48
N TYR A 303 -21.71 -5.11 -9.23
CA TYR A 303 -23.02 -4.84 -9.83
C TYR A 303 -23.46 -5.98 -10.76
N TYR A 304 -22.53 -6.53 -11.56
CA TYR A 304 -22.84 -7.58 -12.53
C TYR A 304 -22.63 -9.02 -12.03
N ALA A 305 -21.74 -9.26 -11.05
CA ALA A 305 -21.52 -10.60 -10.46
C ALA A 305 -22.39 -10.87 -9.22
N GLY A 306 -22.80 -9.81 -8.53
CA GLY A 306 -23.68 -9.86 -7.38
C GLY A 306 -23.10 -10.47 -6.11
N GLU A 307 -23.97 -11.06 -5.28
CA GLU A 307 -23.59 -11.64 -3.99
C GLU A 307 -22.62 -12.83 -4.13
N GLY A 308 -22.64 -13.50 -5.28
CA GLY A 308 -21.78 -14.64 -5.62
C GLY A 308 -20.40 -14.26 -6.17
N VAL A 309 -19.97 -13.00 -6.04
CA VAL A 309 -18.66 -12.55 -6.51
C VAL A 309 -17.53 -13.34 -5.81
N ALA A 310 -16.61 -13.87 -6.61
CA ALA A 310 -15.48 -14.65 -6.14
C ALA A 310 -14.36 -13.74 -5.60
N SER A 311 -13.47 -14.32 -4.79
CA SER A 311 -12.23 -13.69 -4.35
C SER A 311 -11.09 -14.69 -4.51
N PRO A 312 -10.15 -14.51 -5.46
CA PRO A 312 -9.94 -13.33 -6.31
C PRO A 312 -11.05 -13.04 -7.33
N ALA A 313 -11.31 -11.75 -7.60
CA ALA A 313 -12.40 -11.25 -8.44
C ALA A 313 -12.41 -11.82 -9.87
N LEU A 314 -11.25 -12.20 -10.41
CA LEU A 314 -11.12 -12.85 -11.72
C LEU A 314 -11.98 -14.12 -11.83
N GLY A 315 -12.19 -14.82 -10.71
CA GLY A 315 -13.01 -16.03 -10.64
C GLY A 315 -14.49 -15.80 -10.97
N SER A 316 -14.98 -14.57 -10.84
CA SER A 316 -16.39 -14.20 -11.07
C SER A 316 -16.75 -14.10 -12.57
N ALA A 317 -15.76 -14.13 -13.46
CA ALA A 317 -16.02 -14.12 -14.89
C ALA A 317 -16.48 -15.50 -15.40
N SER A 318 -17.15 -15.51 -16.56
CA SER A 318 -17.60 -16.75 -17.19
C SER A 318 -16.43 -17.73 -17.43
N PRO A 319 -16.67 -19.05 -17.53
CA PRO A 319 -15.59 -20.05 -17.55
C PRO A 319 -14.49 -19.81 -18.60
N ARG A 320 -14.83 -19.25 -19.76
CA ARG A 320 -13.86 -18.89 -20.80
C ARG A 320 -13.11 -17.60 -20.46
N VAL A 321 -13.82 -16.56 -20.03
CA VAL A 321 -13.23 -15.26 -19.71
C VAL A 321 -12.31 -15.35 -18.51
N ARG A 322 -12.69 -16.09 -17.45
CA ARG A 322 -11.81 -16.26 -16.28
C ARG A 322 -10.48 -16.91 -16.64
N LYS A 323 -10.46 -17.88 -17.57
CA LYS A 323 -9.20 -18.48 -18.05
C LYS A 323 -8.32 -17.46 -18.76
N VAL A 324 -8.89 -16.62 -19.61
CA VAL A 324 -8.16 -15.54 -20.30
C VAL A 324 -7.62 -14.52 -19.28
N ALA A 325 -8.45 -14.08 -18.34
CA ALA A 325 -8.06 -13.14 -17.30
C ALA A 325 -6.89 -13.68 -16.45
N TYR A 326 -7.03 -14.89 -15.92
CA TYR A 326 -5.98 -15.54 -15.13
C TYR A 326 -4.69 -15.77 -15.93
N GLY A 327 -4.79 -16.14 -17.21
CA GLY A 327 -3.62 -16.24 -18.10
C GLY A 327 -2.90 -14.90 -18.29
N ILE A 328 -3.64 -13.81 -18.44
CA ILE A 328 -3.08 -12.46 -18.57
C ILE A 328 -2.53 -11.95 -17.23
N ALA A 329 -3.11 -12.34 -16.09
CA ALA A 329 -2.61 -12.01 -14.75
C ALA A 329 -1.37 -12.81 -14.33
N ALA A 330 -1.05 -13.92 -15.01
CA ALA A 330 0.05 -14.82 -14.64
C ALA A 330 1.40 -14.12 -14.40
N PRO A 331 1.85 -13.15 -15.24
CA PRO A 331 3.05 -12.39 -14.96
C PRO A 331 2.99 -11.66 -13.62
N THR A 332 1.87 -11.01 -13.30
CA THR A 332 1.71 -10.30 -12.02
C THR A 332 1.74 -11.24 -10.84
N ILE A 333 1.03 -12.37 -10.95
CA ILE A 333 0.94 -13.38 -9.89
C ILE A 333 2.33 -13.88 -9.49
N VAL A 334 3.25 -14.05 -10.44
CA VAL A 334 4.62 -14.51 -10.16
C VAL A 334 5.54 -13.35 -9.79
N VAL A 335 5.57 -12.30 -10.62
CA VAL A 335 6.54 -11.19 -10.48
C VAL A 335 6.37 -10.44 -9.17
N ALA A 336 5.13 -10.09 -8.78
CA ALA A 336 4.91 -9.30 -7.57
C ALA A 336 5.33 -10.07 -6.30
N GLY A 337 5.14 -11.39 -6.27
CA GLY A 337 5.68 -12.25 -5.21
C GLY A 337 7.22 -12.29 -5.18
N VAL A 338 7.85 -12.39 -6.36
CA VAL A 338 9.32 -12.37 -6.51
C VAL A 338 9.92 -11.04 -6.05
N VAL A 339 9.32 -9.90 -6.44
CA VAL A 339 9.78 -8.57 -6.04
C VAL A 339 9.71 -8.40 -4.52
N ASN A 340 8.59 -8.78 -3.90
CA ASN A 340 8.42 -8.74 -2.44
C ASN A 340 9.41 -9.66 -1.71
N SER A 341 9.65 -10.87 -2.25
CA SER A 341 10.68 -11.78 -1.74
C SER A 341 12.07 -11.15 -1.78
N HIS A 342 12.44 -10.48 -2.87
CA HIS A 342 13.73 -9.78 -2.95
C HIS A 342 13.87 -8.67 -1.93
N VAL A 343 12.83 -7.85 -1.72
CA VAL A 343 12.86 -6.77 -0.72
C VAL A 343 13.02 -7.36 0.69
N CYS A 344 12.26 -8.42 1.00
CA CYS A 344 12.35 -9.13 2.28
C CYS A 344 13.75 -9.70 2.54
N VAL A 345 14.24 -10.53 1.60
CA VAL A 345 15.56 -11.18 1.72
C VAL A 345 16.67 -10.15 1.77
N LYS A 346 16.62 -9.08 0.96
CA LYS A 346 17.59 -8.00 1.00
C LYS A 346 17.61 -7.30 2.36
N ASN A 347 16.45 -6.99 2.94
CA ASN A 347 16.38 -6.37 4.26
C ASN A 347 17.01 -7.25 5.36
N ILE A 348 16.73 -8.56 5.35
CA ILE A 348 17.32 -9.51 6.30
C ILE A 348 18.83 -9.66 6.05
N TYR A 349 19.24 -9.81 4.79
CA TYR A 349 20.63 -10.01 4.39
C TYR A 349 21.52 -8.81 4.75
N VAL A 350 21.04 -7.59 4.48
CA VAL A 350 21.74 -6.34 4.84
C VAL A 350 21.88 -6.25 6.35
N ARG A 351 20.85 -6.60 7.13
CA ARG A 351 20.94 -6.57 8.60
C ARG A 351 21.93 -7.59 9.14
N MET A 352 21.91 -8.81 8.62
CA MET A 352 22.80 -9.90 9.05
C MET A 352 24.27 -9.63 8.72
N TRP A 353 24.55 -8.97 7.58
CA TRP A 353 25.91 -8.76 7.10
C TRP A 353 26.38 -7.29 7.17
N ARG A 354 25.63 -6.40 7.82
CA ARG A 354 26.00 -4.97 7.96
C ARG A 354 27.36 -4.86 8.64
N GLY A 355 28.25 -4.04 8.09
CA GLY A 355 29.61 -3.87 8.61
C GLY A 355 30.59 -4.99 8.26
N THR A 356 30.22 -5.93 7.37
CA THR A 356 31.10 -6.99 6.89
C THR A 356 31.35 -6.88 5.37
N GLU A 357 32.43 -7.48 4.87
CA GLU A 357 32.75 -7.51 3.43
C GLU A 357 31.93 -8.55 2.63
N VAL A 358 31.11 -9.38 3.29
CA VAL A 358 30.34 -10.46 2.65
C VAL A 358 29.39 -9.95 1.57
N MET A 359 28.84 -8.75 1.74
CA MET A 359 27.91 -8.16 0.79
C MET A 359 28.56 -7.80 -0.55
N LYS A 360 29.86 -7.49 -0.55
CA LYS A 360 30.62 -7.13 -1.75
C LYS A 360 31.22 -8.36 -2.47
N GLN A 361 31.25 -9.50 -1.78
CA GLN A 361 31.89 -10.71 -2.27
C GLN A 361 30.93 -11.59 -3.09
N ARG A 362 31.50 -12.33 -4.05
CA ARG A 362 30.83 -13.40 -4.80
C ARG A 362 31.15 -14.80 -4.27
N GLY A 363 31.86 -14.91 -3.15
CA GLY A 363 32.27 -16.19 -2.56
C GLY A 363 31.09 -17.02 -2.03
N GLY A 364 31.36 -18.31 -1.75
CA GLY A 364 30.36 -19.29 -1.33
C GLY A 364 29.52 -18.87 -0.11
N ARG A 365 30.10 -18.14 0.85
CA ARG A 365 29.37 -17.62 2.03
C ARG A 365 28.32 -16.57 1.64
N ALA A 366 28.65 -15.66 0.72
CA ALA A 366 27.71 -14.64 0.24
C ALA A 366 26.60 -15.26 -0.64
N VAL A 367 26.95 -16.24 -1.48
CA VAL A 367 25.96 -16.95 -2.32
C VAL A 367 25.06 -17.83 -1.47
N GLY A 368 25.66 -18.66 -0.60
CA GLY A 368 24.94 -19.63 0.23
C GLY A 368 24.01 -18.95 1.22
N SER A 369 24.42 -17.86 1.88
CA SER A 369 23.54 -17.14 2.79
C SER A 369 22.39 -16.42 2.08
N TRP A 370 22.61 -15.89 0.87
CA TRP A 370 21.52 -15.35 0.05
C TRP A 370 20.52 -16.45 -0.34
N LEU A 371 21.00 -17.54 -0.94
CA LEU A 371 20.15 -18.65 -1.36
C LEU A 371 19.42 -19.31 -0.19
N GLY A 372 20.08 -19.46 0.96
CA GLY A 372 19.50 -20.00 2.18
C GLY A 372 18.37 -19.12 2.73
N LEU A 373 18.56 -17.80 2.75
CA LEU A 373 17.50 -16.87 3.13
C LEU A 373 16.33 -16.91 2.14
N THR A 374 16.60 -16.88 0.83
CA THR A 374 15.57 -16.96 -0.20
C THR A 374 14.78 -18.26 -0.11
N ALA A 375 15.46 -19.39 0.10
CA ALA A 375 14.79 -20.68 0.28
C ALA A 375 13.93 -20.68 1.56
N GLY A 376 14.48 -20.19 2.67
CA GLY A 376 13.77 -20.13 3.96
C GLY A 376 12.50 -19.27 3.90
N THR A 377 12.55 -18.10 3.27
CA THR A 377 11.37 -17.22 3.15
C THR A 377 10.31 -17.81 2.23
N TRP A 378 10.68 -18.45 1.12
CA TRP A 378 9.74 -19.12 0.22
C TRP A 378 9.10 -20.36 0.85
N VAL A 379 9.87 -21.16 1.61
CA VAL A 379 9.31 -22.29 2.37
C VAL A 379 8.30 -21.79 3.40
N LEU A 380 8.63 -20.72 4.15
CA LEU A 380 7.70 -20.16 5.12
C LEU A 380 6.44 -19.60 4.46
N ALA A 381 6.58 -18.93 3.32
CA ALA A 381 5.44 -18.43 2.54
C ALA A 381 4.54 -19.57 2.04
N PHE A 382 5.12 -20.69 1.57
CA PHE A 382 4.38 -21.88 1.19
C PHE A 382 3.60 -22.48 2.35
N LEU A 383 4.23 -22.63 3.52
CA LEU A 383 3.56 -23.13 4.72
C LEU A 383 2.36 -22.26 5.12
N ILE A 384 2.49 -20.93 5.02
CA ILE A 384 1.40 -20.00 5.30
C ILE A 384 0.27 -20.12 4.27
N ALA A 385 0.61 -20.17 2.98
CA ALA A 385 -0.37 -20.29 1.89
C ALA A 385 -1.22 -21.57 2.03
N GLU A 386 -0.59 -22.70 2.35
CA GLU A 386 -1.28 -23.98 2.53
C GLU A 386 -1.99 -24.11 3.88
N SER A 387 -1.60 -23.31 4.87
CA SER A 387 -2.30 -23.26 6.16
C SER A 387 -3.62 -22.49 6.09
N ILE A 388 -3.70 -21.49 5.20
CA ILE A 388 -4.90 -20.65 4.98
C ILE A 388 -5.20 -20.63 3.47
N PRO A 389 -5.76 -21.73 2.91
CA PRO A 389 -5.95 -21.89 1.46
C PRO A 389 -7.13 -21.07 0.88
N VAL A 390 -7.60 -20.05 1.61
CA VAL A 390 -8.68 -19.14 1.19
C VAL A 390 -8.11 -17.73 1.03
N PHE A 391 -8.12 -17.22 -0.20
CA PHE A 391 -7.45 -15.96 -0.55
C PHE A 391 -7.94 -14.76 0.27
N HIS A 392 -9.26 -14.61 0.42
CA HIS A 392 -9.85 -13.51 1.19
C HIS A 392 -9.50 -13.54 2.68
N GLU A 393 -9.34 -14.73 3.27
CA GLU A 393 -9.00 -14.90 4.70
C GLU A 393 -7.51 -14.68 4.96
N LEU A 394 -6.66 -15.18 4.05
CA LEU A 394 -5.21 -14.96 4.10
C LEU A 394 -4.87 -13.47 4.01
N LEU A 395 -5.53 -12.75 3.10
CA LEU A 395 -5.42 -11.30 3.07
C LEU A 395 -5.94 -10.73 4.40
N GLY A 396 -7.17 -11.04 4.81
CA GLY A 396 -7.79 -10.45 6.00
C GLY A 396 -6.92 -10.49 7.27
N ILE A 397 -6.30 -11.62 7.56
CA ILE A 397 -5.43 -11.77 8.74
C ILE A 397 -4.15 -10.94 8.63
N MET A 398 -3.53 -10.89 7.45
CA MET A 398 -2.38 -10.03 7.16
C MET A 398 -2.77 -8.55 7.32
N GLY A 399 -3.95 -8.17 6.82
CA GLY A 399 -4.52 -6.85 6.90
C GLY A 399 -4.69 -6.34 8.32
N ALA A 400 -5.30 -7.18 9.15
CA ALA A 400 -5.58 -6.89 10.54
C ALA A 400 -4.29 -6.74 11.36
N LEU A 401 -3.42 -7.76 11.32
CA LEU A 401 -2.26 -7.85 12.19
C LEU A 401 -1.14 -6.85 11.84
N PHE A 402 -0.90 -6.64 10.54
CA PHE A 402 0.30 -5.92 10.11
C PHE A 402 -0.01 -4.70 9.23
N CYS A 403 -0.78 -4.87 8.16
CA CYS A 403 -0.97 -3.82 7.17
C CYS A 403 -1.64 -2.57 7.75
N SER A 404 -2.63 -2.74 8.65
CA SER A 404 -3.26 -1.63 9.37
C SER A 404 -2.23 -0.77 10.12
N TRP A 405 -1.27 -1.39 10.78
CA TRP A 405 -0.20 -0.69 11.48
C TRP A 405 0.79 -0.04 10.52
N PHE A 406 1.27 -0.73 9.48
CA PHE A 406 2.23 -0.16 8.56
C PHE A 406 1.67 0.99 7.71
N SER A 407 0.40 0.90 7.31
CA SER A 407 -0.23 1.92 6.47
C SER A 407 -0.86 3.05 7.25
N LEU A 408 -1.32 2.83 8.47
CA LEU A 408 -2.08 3.85 9.21
C LEU A 408 -1.47 4.12 10.59
N GLY A 409 -1.28 3.09 11.41
CA GLY A 409 -0.89 3.24 12.82
C GLY A 409 0.51 3.82 13.03
N LEU A 410 1.53 3.24 12.39
CA LEU A 410 2.92 3.70 12.48
C LEU A 410 3.09 5.10 11.91
N PRO A 411 2.56 5.45 10.71
CA PRO A 411 2.55 6.82 10.23
C PRO A 411 1.86 7.81 11.19
N ALA A 412 0.71 7.46 11.76
CA ALA A 412 0.07 8.32 12.77
C ALA A 412 0.97 8.52 14.00
N GLY A 413 1.68 7.46 14.43
CA GLY A 413 2.72 7.53 15.45
C GLY A 413 3.88 8.45 15.07
N PHE A 414 4.34 8.43 13.82
CA PHE A 414 5.39 9.32 13.31
C PHE A 414 4.97 10.79 13.43
N TRP A 415 3.72 11.11 13.10
CA TRP A 415 3.20 12.47 13.27
C TRP A 415 3.21 12.90 14.73
N LEU A 416 2.74 12.04 15.64
CA LEU A 416 2.70 12.33 17.08
C LEU A 416 4.11 12.54 17.63
N TRP A 417 5.07 11.74 17.18
CA TRP A 417 6.47 11.86 17.59
C TRP A 417 7.11 13.16 17.08
N LEU A 418 6.95 13.51 15.80
CA LEU A 418 7.47 14.77 15.23
C LEU A 418 6.93 16.02 15.92
N ASN A 419 5.69 15.94 16.42
CA ASN A 419 4.99 17.06 17.07
C ASN A 419 5.01 16.98 18.60
N ARG A 420 5.86 16.13 19.19
CA ARG A 420 5.96 15.99 20.65
C ARG A 420 6.24 17.34 21.31
N GLY A 421 5.49 17.65 22.37
CA GLY A 421 5.54 18.95 23.06
C GLY A 421 4.71 20.06 22.41
N ARG A 422 4.12 19.83 21.23
CA ARG A 422 3.30 20.81 20.49
C ARG A 422 1.89 20.34 20.16
N TRP A 423 1.45 19.22 20.73
CA TRP A 423 0.15 18.61 20.45
C TRP A 423 -1.03 19.54 20.74
N MET A 424 -0.93 20.33 21.81
CA MET A 424 -1.99 21.25 22.25
C MET A 424 -1.80 22.69 21.77
N GLN A 425 -0.81 22.97 20.90
CA GLN A 425 -0.53 24.32 20.42
C GLN A 425 -1.52 24.75 19.33
N GLY A 426 -2.54 25.50 19.74
CA GLY A 426 -3.57 26.03 18.85
C GLY A 426 -4.63 24.99 18.45
N TRP A 427 -5.69 25.44 17.78
CA TRP A 427 -6.78 24.57 17.35
C TRP A 427 -6.31 23.52 16.32
N ARG A 428 -5.51 23.93 15.33
CA ARG A 428 -5.05 23.03 14.25
C ARG A 428 -4.26 21.83 14.76
N LYS A 429 -3.30 22.02 15.67
CA LYS A 429 -2.51 20.90 16.24
C LYS A 429 -3.36 20.01 17.13
N ARG A 430 -4.32 20.58 17.88
CA ARG A 430 -5.29 19.78 18.67
C ARG A 430 -6.12 18.87 17.76
N CYS A 431 -6.67 19.39 16.67
CA CYS A 431 -7.41 18.59 15.68
C CYS A 431 -6.54 17.49 15.06
N LEU A 432 -5.33 17.83 14.58
CA LEU A 432 -4.44 16.84 13.99
C LEU A 432 -3.98 15.77 15.00
N THR A 433 -3.78 16.14 16.27
CA THR A 433 -3.51 15.18 17.34
C THR A 433 -4.70 14.24 17.51
N GLY A 434 -5.92 14.77 17.57
CA GLY A 434 -7.15 13.97 17.63
C GLY A 434 -7.29 13.02 16.45
N VAL A 435 -7.00 13.48 15.22
CA VAL A 435 -7.02 12.63 14.01
C VAL A 435 -6.02 11.49 14.11
N ASN A 436 -4.75 11.76 14.46
CA ASN A 436 -3.73 10.71 14.54
C ASN A 436 -3.99 9.72 15.68
N VAL A 437 -4.45 10.19 16.84
CA VAL A 437 -4.88 9.31 17.95
C VAL A 437 -6.09 8.46 17.52
N GLY A 438 -7.05 9.06 16.81
CA GLY A 438 -8.20 8.35 16.25
C GLY A 438 -7.79 7.28 15.23
N ILE A 439 -6.81 7.57 14.37
CA ILE A 439 -6.25 6.59 13.42
C ILE A 439 -5.59 5.44 14.18
N CYS A 440 -4.77 5.71 15.20
CA CYS A 440 -4.20 4.64 16.03
C CYS A 440 -5.29 3.78 16.70
N GLY A 441 -6.35 4.40 17.22
CA GLY A 441 -7.50 3.70 17.77
C GLY A 441 -8.22 2.84 16.73
N CYS A 442 -8.43 3.37 15.53
CA CYS A 442 -9.00 2.62 14.39
C CYS A 442 -8.13 1.40 14.03
N CYS A 443 -6.80 1.55 14.00
CA CYS A 443 -5.87 0.44 13.76
C CYS A 443 -5.98 -0.65 14.83
N LEU A 444 -6.07 -0.26 16.10
CA LEU A 444 -6.26 -1.21 17.19
C LEU A 444 -7.58 -1.98 17.03
N VAL A 445 -8.66 -1.29 16.69
CA VAL A 445 -9.97 -1.92 16.43
C VAL A 445 -9.90 -2.87 15.23
N VAL A 446 -9.31 -2.45 14.12
CA VAL A 446 -9.12 -3.31 12.93
C VAL A 446 -8.26 -4.52 13.26
N CYS A 447 -7.19 -4.35 14.03
CA CYS A 447 -6.32 -5.44 14.46
C CYS A 447 -7.10 -6.48 15.29
N ILE A 448 -7.82 -6.03 16.33
CA ILE A 448 -8.57 -6.93 17.23
C ILE A 448 -9.73 -7.60 16.48
N LEU A 449 -10.61 -6.82 15.87
CA LEU A 449 -11.81 -7.35 15.22
C LEU A 449 -11.47 -8.13 13.95
N GLY A 450 -10.51 -7.64 13.16
CA GLY A 450 -10.06 -8.30 11.93
C GLY A 450 -9.37 -9.62 12.20
N THR A 451 -8.55 -9.71 13.25
CA THR A 451 -7.94 -10.99 13.68
C THR A 451 -8.99 -11.96 14.18
N TYR A 452 -9.90 -11.51 15.05
CA TYR A 452 -11.02 -12.33 15.52
C TYR A 452 -11.89 -12.84 14.36
N GLY A 453 -12.26 -11.94 13.44
CA GLY A 453 -13.05 -12.28 12.26
C GLY A 453 -12.35 -13.31 11.39
N SER A 454 -11.07 -13.07 11.09
CA SER A 454 -10.26 -13.98 10.25
C SER A 454 -10.13 -15.36 10.89
N ILE A 455 -9.80 -15.45 12.18
CA ILE A 455 -9.70 -16.74 12.89
C ILE A 455 -11.03 -17.50 12.83
N LYS A 456 -12.15 -16.83 13.11
CA LYS A 456 -13.48 -17.49 13.07
C LYS A 456 -13.84 -17.96 11.66
N SER A 457 -13.51 -17.17 10.64
CA SER A 457 -13.74 -17.55 9.24
C SER A 457 -12.88 -18.74 8.84
N ILE A 458 -11.59 -18.75 9.18
CA ILE A 458 -10.67 -19.87 8.92
C ILE A 458 -11.19 -21.15 9.59
N MET A 459 -11.65 -21.06 10.84
CA MET A 459 -12.25 -22.20 11.54
C MET A 459 -13.49 -22.73 10.82
N ALA A 460 -14.36 -21.85 10.32
CA ALA A 460 -15.56 -22.24 9.58
C ALA A 460 -15.21 -22.84 8.20
N SER A 461 -14.28 -22.22 7.47
CA SER A 461 -13.84 -22.63 6.14
C SER A 461 -13.05 -23.94 6.16
N SER A 462 -12.38 -24.26 7.27
CA SER A 462 -11.65 -25.53 7.46
C SER A 462 -12.53 -26.78 7.31
N ALA A 463 -13.86 -26.63 7.40
CA ALA A 463 -14.81 -27.70 7.11
C ALA A 463 -14.81 -28.12 5.63
N PHE A 464 -14.57 -27.17 4.71
CA PHE A 464 -14.65 -27.38 3.25
C PHE A 464 -13.29 -27.30 2.55
N GLN A 465 -12.39 -26.43 3.04
CA GLN A 465 -11.00 -26.33 2.57
C GLN A 465 -10.05 -26.52 3.74
N LYS A 466 -9.59 -27.76 3.91
CA LYS A 466 -8.64 -28.13 4.96
C LYS A 466 -7.22 -27.64 4.63
N PRO A 467 -6.40 -27.28 5.63
CA PRO A 467 -4.99 -27.03 5.44
C PRO A 467 -4.29 -28.21 4.74
N PHE A 468 -3.37 -27.90 3.82
CA PHE A 468 -2.62 -28.91 3.03
C PHE A 468 -3.51 -29.93 2.30
N SER A 469 -4.67 -29.49 1.80
CA SER A 469 -5.62 -30.34 1.07
C SER A 469 -5.37 -30.30 -0.44
N CYS A 470 -5.73 -31.38 -1.12
CA CYS A 470 -5.78 -31.41 -2.58
C CYS A 470 -7.02 -30.76 -3.19
N ALA A 471 -7.96 -30.26 -2.39
CA ALA A 471 -9.22 -29.69 -2.87
C ALA A 471 -9.01 -28.53 -3.84
N ASP A 472 -9.90 -28.41 -4.83
CA ASP A 472 -9.94 -27.27 -5.74
C ASP A 472 -10.18 -25.97 -4.96
N ASN A 473 -9.29 -25.01 -5.11
CA ASN A 473 -9.36 -23.70 -4.47
C ASN A 473 -9.79 -22.57 -5.42
N SER A 474 -10.22 -22.89 -6.65
CA SER A 474 -10.64 -21.92 -7.65
C SER A 474 -12.09 -21.45 -7.58
N SER A 475 -12.87 -22.01 -6.65
CA SER A 475 -14.29 -21.73 -6.44
C SER A 475 -14.54 -20.53 -5.55
#